data_AF-A0A1V4HQX8-F1
#
_entry.id   AF-A0A1V4HQX8-F1
#
_cell.length_a   1.000
_cell.length_b   1.000
_cell.length_c   1.000
_cell.angle_alpha   90.00
_cell.angle_beta   90.00
_cell.angle_gamma   90.00
#
_symmetry.space_group_name_H-M   'P 1'
#
loop_
_entity.id
_entity.type
_entity.pdbx_description
1 polymer ?
#
loop_
_entity_poly.entity_id
_entity_poly.type
_entity_poly.pdbx_seq_one_letter_code
_entity_poly.pdbx_strand_id
1 'polypeptide(L)' 'MPKFVNASAEATAFLRQKTGSSLLECFTYIDPEHEELSFFVVKTSNKLIHVSFGEITYDRANYQSLIEGLYRAIYE' A
#
# COMPACT_ATOMS: atom_id res chain seq x y z
N MET A 1 -18.19 -4.30 -10.58
CA MET A 1 -17.37 -3.60 -11.58
C MET A 1 -15.89 -3.85 -11.28
N PRO A 2 -15.00 -3.91 -12.28
CA PRO A 2 -13.57 -4.00 -12.05
C PRO A 2 -13.07 -2.75 -11.30
N LYS A 3 -12.20 -2.96 -10.30
CA LYS A 3 -11.53 -1.88 -9.56
C LYS A 3 -10.17 -1.63 -10.19
N PHE A 4 -9.85 -0.37 -10.46
CA PHE A 4 -8.57 0.03 -11.05
C PHE A 4 -7.68 0.65 -9.98
N VAL A 5 -6.46 0.12 -9.85
CA VAL A 5 -5.46 0.66 -8.92
C VAL A 5 -4.61 1.71 -9.64
N ASN A 6 -4.24 2.76 -8.92
CA ASN A 6 -3.33 3.80 -9.40
C ASN A 6 -1.93 3.59 -8.82
N ALA A 7 -0.89 3.89 -9.59
CA ALA A 7 0.47 3.84 -9.06
C ALA A 7 0.63 4.86 -7.92
N SER A 8 1.11 4.42 -6.76
CA SER A 8 1.45 5.29 -5.64
C SER A 8 2.97 5.51 -5.62
N ALA A 9 3.39 6.65 -6.18
CA ALA A 9 4.81 7.01 -6.26
C ALA A 9 5.44 7.16 -4.87
N GLU A 10 4.71 7.74 -3.92
CA GLU A 10 5.15 7.97 -2.55
C GLU A 10 5.32 6.65 -1.78
N ALA A 11 4.28 5.79 -1.78
CA ALA A 11 4.36 4.50 -1.12
C ALA A 11 5.43 3.60 -1.76
N THR A 12 5.59 3.67 -3.09
CA THR A 12 6.67 2.97 -3.79
C THR A 12 8.02 3.46 -3.29
N ALA A 13 8.28 4.77 -3.31
CA ALA A 13 9.57 5.33 -2.89
C ALA A 13 9.90 4.95 -1.43
N PHE A 14 8.92 5.05 -0.53
CA PHE A 14 9.09 4.67 0.87
C PHE A 14 9.44 3.18 1.03
N LEU A 15 8.67 2.29 0.41
CA LEU A 15 8.92 0.84 0.51
C LEU A 15 10.27 0.46 -0.10
N ARG A 16 10.68 1.10 -1.20
CA ARG A 16 12.01 0.90 -1.78
C ARG A 16 13.11 1.38 -0.83
N GLN A 17 12.92 2.51 -0.16
CA GLN A 17 13.87 3.01 0.83
C GLN A 17 14.03 2.04 2.01
N LYS A 18 12.93 1.44 2.49
CA LYS A 18 12.96 0.50 3.62
C LYS A 18 13.53 -0.87 3.26
N THR A 19 13.24 -1.37 2.05
CA THR A 19 13.59 -2.73 1.63
C THR A 19 14.85 -2.82 0.78
N GLY A 20 15.31 -1.72 0.20
CA GLY A 20 16.39 -1.69 -0.79
C GLY A 20 16.02 -2.26 -2.17
N SER A 21 14.76 -2.66 -2.39
CA SER A 21 14.35 -3.31 -3.64
C SER A 21 13.95 -2.30 -4.71
N SER A 22 14.69 -2.22 -5.82
CA SER A 22 14.36 -1.34 -6.95
C SER A 22 13.20 -1.85 -7.82
N LEU A 23 12.83 -3.12 -7.68
CA LEU A 23 11.79 -3.78 -8.46
C LEU A 23 10.40 -3.70 -7.80
N LEU A 24 10.32 -3.16 -6.59
CA LEU A 24 9.06 -3.01 -5.88
C LEU A 24 8.24 -1.87 -6.48
N GLU A 25 6.96 -2.11 -6.74
CA GLU A 25 5.98 -1.10 -7.15
C GLU A 25 4.75 -1.19 -6.25
N CYS A 26 4.26 -0.04 -5.79
CA CYS A 26 3.06 0.04 -4.96
C CYS A 26 1.95 0.75 -5.74
N PHE A 27 0.76 0.15 -5.72
CA PHE A 27 -0.46 0.69 -6.28
C PHE A 27 -1.49 0.83 -5.17
N THR A 28 -2.42 1.76 -5.33
CA THR A 28 -3.45 2.05 -4.35
C THR A 28 -4.79 2.22 -5.05
N TYR A 29 -5.82 1.67 -4.43
CA TYR A 29 -7.20 2.00 -4.73
C TYR A 29 -7.82 2.60 -3.47
N ILE A 30 -8.40 3.79 -3.62
CA ILE A 30 -9.13 4.48 -2.55
C ILE A 30 -10.58 4.57 -2.99
N ASP A 31 -11.46 3.98 -2.20
CA ASP A 31 -12.90 4.15 -2.36
C ASP A 31 -13.33 5.36 -1.50
N PRO A 32 -13.92 6.40 -2.10
CA PRO A 32 -14.26 7.62 -1.40
C PRO A 32 -15.47 7.47 -0.46
N GLU A 33 -16.28 6.43 -0.65
CA GLU A 33 -17.49 6.19 0.14
C GLU A 33 -17.26 5.10 1.20
N HIS A 34 -16.37 4.15 0.90
CA HIS A 34 -16.14 2.96 1.70
C HIS A 34 -14.64 2.72 1.95
N GLU A 35 -14.07 3.37 2.96
CA GLU A 35 -12.65 3.24 3.31
C GLU A 35 -12.22 1.77 3.49
N GLU A 36 -13.09 0.91 4.01
CA GLU A 36 -12.87 -0.54 4.18
C GLU A 36 -12.64 -1.29 2.85
N LEU A 37 -13.10 -0.71 1.74
CA LEU A 37 -12.91 -1.22 0.40
C LEU A 37 -11.63 -0.70 -0.28
N SER A 38 -10.87 0.16 0.41
CA SER A 38 -9.58 0.69 -0.02
C SER A 38 -8.46 -0.28 0.31
N PHE A 39 -7.46 -0.34 -0.57
CA PHE A 39 -6.36 -1.29 -0.45
C PHE A 39 -5.11 -0.85 -1.20
N PHE A 40 -3.99 -1.45 -0.81
CA PHE A 40 -2.74 -1.43 -1.56
C PHE A 40 -2.54 -2.73 -2.32
N VAL A 41 -1.86 -2.61 -3.46
CA VAL A 41 -1.25 -3.74 -4.17
C VAL A 41 0.24 -3.48 -4.28
N VAL A 42 1.04 -4.32 -3.65
CA VAL A 42 2.50 -4.27 -3.72
C VAL A 42 2.99 -5.37 -4.62
N LYS A 43 3.58 -4.99 -5.74
CA LYS A 43 4.22 -5.88 -6.70
C LYS A 43 5.71 -5.92 -6.43
N THR A 44 6.26 -7.11 -6.36
CA THR A 44 7.70 -7.38 -6.22
C THR A 44 8.16 -8.22 -7.41
N SER A 45 9.43 -8.64 -7.44
CA SER A 45 9.98 -9.46 -8.52
C SER A 45 9.30 -10.83 -8.67
N ASN A 46 8.73 -11.38 -7.60
CA ASN A 46 8.19 -12.74 -7.59
C ASN A 46 6.78 -12.85 -6.98
N LYS A 47 6.23 -11.78 -6.41
CA LYS A 47 4.94 -11.81 -5.71
C LYS A 47 4.14 -10.54 -5.95
N LEU A 48 2.82 -10.69 -5.88
CA LEU A 48 1.87 -9.60 -5.78
C LEU A 48 1.12 -9.75 -4.45
N ILE A 49 1.15 -8.71 -3.63
CA ILE A 49 0.64 -8.69 -2.27
C ILE A 49 -0.50 -7.68 -2.24
N HIS A 50 -1.67 -8.09 -1.76
CA HIS A 50 -2.82 -7.22 -1.59
C HIS A 50 -3.05 -6.99 -0.11
N VAL A 51 -3.18 -5.72 0.31
CA VAL A 51 -3.35 -5.35 1.72
C VAL A 51 -4.51 -4.38 1.84
N SER A 52 -5.57 -4.77 2.54
CA SER A 52 -6.69 -3.86 2.82
C SER A 52 -6.26 -2.79 3.83
N PHE A 53 -6.80 -1.57 3.70
CA PHE A 53 -6.60 -0.55 4.73
C PHE A 53 -7.13 -1.01 6.09
N GLY A 54 -8.17 -1.86 6.12
CA GLY A 54 -8.70 -2.43 7.36
C GLY A 54 -7.75 -3.39 8.08
N GLU A 55 -6.73 -3.90 7.39
CA GLU A 55 -5.67 -4.74 7.99
C GLU A 55 -4.50 -3.92 8.52
N ILE A 56 -4.47 -2.61 8.23
CA ILE A 56 -3.42 -1.69 8.62
C ILE A 56 -3.86 -0.91 9.84
N THR A 57 -3.01 -0.85 10.86
CA THR A 57 -3.18 0.10 11.97
C THR A 57 -2.47 1.41 11.62
N TYR A 58 -3.22 2.50 11.48
CA TYR A 58 -2.70 3.83 11.12
C TYR A 58 -3.56 4.97 11.67
N ASP A 59 -3.02 6.19 11.63
CA ASP A 59 -3.75 7.43 11.89
C ASP A 59 -4.37 7.96 10.59
N ARG A 60 -5.70 8.05 10.54
CA ARG A 60 -6.45 8.49 9.36
C ARG A 60 -6.18 9.93 8.95
N ALA A 61 -5.68 10.77 9.86
CA ALA A 61 -5.27 12.14 9.54
C ALA A 61 -3.89 12.21 8.89
N ASN A 62 -3.15 11.09 8.84
CA ASN A 62 -1.75 11.07 8.42
C ASN A 62 -1.46 9.92 7.44
N TYR A 63 -1.34 10.28 6.16
CA TYR A 63 -1.01 9.32 5.09
C TYR A 63 0.33 8.60 5.31
N GLN A 64 1.32 9.26 5.90
CA GLN A 64 2.61 8.64 6.17
C GLN A 64 2.47 7.47 7.15
N SER A 65 1.59 7.59 8.15
CA SER A 65 1.32 6.51 9.10
C SER A 65 0.68 5.28 8.44
N LEU A 66 -0.10 5.49 7.37
CA LEU A 66 -0.70 4.43 6.57
C LEU A 66 0.36 3.66 5.78
N ILE A 67 1.32 4.35 5.15
CA ILE A 67 2.41 3.69 4.42
C ILE A 67 3.35 2.95 5.39
N GLU A 68 3.61 3.52 6.57
CA GLU A 68 4.35 2.83 7.62
C GLU A 68 3.65 1.57 8.09
N GLY A 69 2.34 1.65 8.31
CA GLY A 69 1.53 0.49 8.65
C GLY A 69 1.50 -0.57 7.54
N LEU A 70 1.45 -0.16 6.26
CA LEU A 70 1.58 -1.07 5.12
C LEU A 70 2.91 -1.84 5.15
N TYR A 71 4.03 -1.16 5.43
CA TYR A 71 5.33 -1.82 5.56
C TYR A 71 5.30 -2.87 6.66
N ARG A 72 4.77 -2.53 7.84
CA ARG A 72 4.64 -3.48 8.96
C ARG A 72 3.78 -4.68 8.56
N ALA A 73 2.61 -4.45 7.98
CA ALA A 73 1.70 -5.53 7.56
C ALA A 73 2.31 -6.54 6.56
N ILE A 74 3.32 -6.13 5.79
CA ILE A 74 3.99 -7.00 4.81
C ILE A 74 5.23 -7.70 5.39
N TYR A 75 5.97 -7.03 6.27
CA TYR A 75 7.32 -7.43 6.64
C TYR A 75 7.53 -7.72 8.14
N GLU A 76 6.55 -7.44 9.00
CA GLU A 76 6.56 -7.72 10.45
C GLU A 76 5.43 -8.69 10.82
#